data_AF-A0A7L4PWF5-F1
#
_entry.id   AF-A0A7L4PWF5-F1
#
_cell.length_a   1.000
_cell.length_b   1.000
_cell.length_c   1.000
_cell.angle_alpha   90.00
_cell.angle_beta   90.00
_cell.angle_gamma   90.00
#
_symmetry.space_group_name_H-M   'P 1'
#
loop_
_entity.id
_entity.type
_entity.pdbx_description
1 polymer ?
#
loop_
_entity_poly.entity_id
_entity_poly.type
_entity_poly.pdbx_seq_one_letter_code
_entity_poly.pdbx_strand_id
1 'polypeptide(L)'
;MTVTKHLCEELTMSVKKLLFPVFALILVVLMAAPATATLVGPIHIPQQVEVNPDCAYLVENGYINACNAGTNFEDAGVFDGAVQNGITIDNFIYNNDGEAISFDWSAVSSVEIRAVIVKDGNAGTNVYIYPSVVFSDTGLQSPSAKQISHVEFCYDGPTNVPEFPTLAMPLMMIIGLLGAILILKR
;
A
#
# COMPACT_ATOMS: atom_id res chain seq x y z
N MET A 1 23.56 -63.04 31.46
CA MET A 1 22.30 -62.67 30.78
C MET A 1 22.11 -61.17 30.93
N THR A 2 22.95 -60.37 30.27
CA THR A 2 23.09 -58.92 30.60
C THR A 2 23.56 -58.11 29.39
N VAL A 3 23.13 -58.47 28.18
CA VAL A 3 23.58 -57.78 26.95
C VAL A 3 22.42 -57.11 26.21
N THR A 4 21.16 -57.46 26.52
CA THR A 4 20.00 -57.01 25.73
C THR A 4 19.40 -55.66 26.15
N LYS A 5 19.75 -55.10 27.31
CA LYS A 5 19.17 -53.82 27.77
C LYS A 5 19.85 -52.58 27.18
N HIS A 6 21.12 -52.68 26.77
CA HIS A 6 21.89 -51.49 26.41
C HIS A 6 21.58 -50.93 25.01
N LEU A 7 21.03 -51.76 24.12
CA LEU A 7 20.70 -51.36 22.73
C LEU A 7 19.34 -50.67 22.60
N CYS A 8 18.46 -50.75 23.61
CA CYS A 8 17.11 -50.18 23.51
C CYS A 8 17.05 -48.69 23.89
N GLU A 9 18.00 -48.19 24.70
CA GLU A 9 18.03 -46.79 25.14
C GLU A 9 18.62 -45.83 24.09
N GLU A 10 19.64 -46.26 23.34
CA GLU A 10 20.32 -45.45 22.31
C GLU A 10 19.40 -45.05 21.14
N LEU A 11 18.47 -45.92 20.73
CA LEU A 11 17.55 -45.64 19.62
C LEU A 11 16.52 -44.54 19.95
N THR A 12 16.16 -44.36 21.23
CA THR A 12 15.16 -43.36 21.63
C THR A 12 15.72 -41.93 21.68
N MET A 13 17.04 -41.78 21.83
CA MET A 13 17.70 -40.48 21.91
C MET A 13 17.96 -39.85 20.53
N SER A 14 18.13 -40.67 19.48
CA SER A 14 18.42 -40.18 18.12
C SER A 14 17.19 -39.62 17.41
N VAL A 15 16.00 -40.16 17.67
CA VAL A 15 14.75 -39.73 17.00
C VAL A 15 14.27 -38.36 17.49
N LYS A 16 14.46 -38.04 18.79
CA LYS A 16 14.09 -36.75 19.37
C LYS A 16 14.96 -35.59 18.88
N LYS A 17 16.25 -35.85 18.61
CA LYS A 17 17.19 -34.85 18.09
C LYS A 17 16.97 -34.54 16.60
N LEU A 18 16.36 -35.47 15.86
CA LEU A 18 16.00 -35.26 14.45
C LEU A 18 14.60 -34.64 14.27
N LEU A 19 13.66 -34.90 15.19
CA LEU A 19 12.30 -34.37 15.12
C LEU A 19 12.22 -32.85 15.30
N PHE A 20 13.06 -32.27 16.17
CA PHE A 20 13.04 -30.83 16.45
C PHE A 20 13.40 -29.94 15.23
N PRO A 21 14.51 -30.18 14.49
CA PRO A 21 14.84 -29.37 13.32
C PRO A 21 13.86 -29.55 12.16
N VAL A 22 13.29 -30.75 11.98
CA VAL A 22 12.29 -31.01 10.94
C VAL A 22 10.99 -30.27 11.23
N PHE A 23 10.54 -30.24 12.49
CA PHE A 23 9.33 -29.51 12.88
C PHE A 23 9.52 -27.99 12.75
N ALA A 24 10.71 -27.48 13.10
CA ALA A 24 11.05 -26.07 12.91
C ALA A 24 11.08 -25.67 11.42
N LEU A 25 11.61 -26.54 10.55
CA LEU A 25 11.63 -26.31 9.09
C LEU A 25 10.20 -26.28 8.51
N ILE A 26 9.33 -27.20 8.93
CA ILE A 26 7.92 -27.24 8.48
C ILE A 26 7.18 -25.99 8.92
N LEU A 27 7.42 -25.49 10.14
CA LEU A 27 6.79 -24.28 10.65
C LEU A 27 7.21 -23.02 9.88
N VAL A 28 8.49 -22.92 9.46
CA VAL A 28 8.99 -21.81 8.65
C VAL A 28 8.35 -21.80 7.25
N VAL A 29 8.12 -22.96 6.64
CA VAL A 29 7.48 -23.06 5.32
C VAL A 29 5.99 -22.69 5.37
N LEU A 30 5.29 -22.98 6.47
CA LEU A 30 3.87 -22.62 6.66
C LEU A 30 3.63 -21.11 6.83
N MET A 31 4.64 -20.33 7.21
CA MET A 31 4.52 -18.89 7.43
C MET A 31 4.69 -18.07 6.13
N ALA A 32 5.12 -18.70 5.03
CA ALA A 32 5.34 -18.05 3.74
C ALA A 32 4.11 -18.13 2.81
N ALA A 33 2.89 -18.05 3.37
CA ALA A 33 1.71 -17.90 2.53
C ALA A 33 1.75 -16.50 1.86
N PRO A 34 1.73 -16.40 0.53
CA PRO A 34 1.64 -15.11 -0.13
C PRO A 34 0.29 -14.49 0.25
N ALA A 35 0.32 -13.30 0.87
CA ALA A 35 -0.88 -12.49 1.00
C ALA A 35 -1.31 -12.10 -0.41
N THR A 36 -2.34 -12.77 -0.94
CA THR A 36 -2.97 -12.34 -2.19
C THR A 36 -3.70 -11.05 -1.88
N ALA A 37 -3.12 -9.92 -2.29
CA ALA A 37 -3.84 -8.65 -2.30
C ALA A 37 -5.08 -8.83 -3.18
N THR A 38 -6.26 -8.75 -2.60
CA THR A 38 -7.50 -8.74 -3.36
C THR A 38 -7.51 -7.44 -4.16
N LEU A 39 -7.31 -7.54 -5.47
CA LEU A 39 -7.53 -6.42 -6.38
C LEU A 39 -9.00 -6.04 -6.24
N VAL A 40 -9.28 -4.97 -5.50
CA VAL A 40 -10.62 -4.39 -5.47
C VAL A 40 -10.80 -3.78 -6.84
N GLY A 41 -11.50 -4.51 -7.72
CA GLY A 41 -11.84 -4.00 -9.02
C GLY A 41 -12.59 -2.66 -8.88
N PRO A 42 -12.34 -1.69 -9.75
CA PRO A 42 -12.98 -0.39 -9.67
C PRO A 42 -14.50 -0.48 -9.59
N ILE A 43 -15.08 0.21 -8.61
CA ILE A 43 -16.51 0.50 -8.61
C ILE A 43 -16.73 1.55 -9.69
N HIS A 44 -17.10 1.09 -10.88
CA HIS A 44 -17.56 1.98 -11.94
C HIS A 44 -18.88 2.60 -11.48
N ILE A 45 -18.87 3.89 -11.11
CA ILE A 45 -20.12 4.62 -10.93
C ILE A 45 -20.77 4.69 -12.33
N PRO A 46 -22.04 4.28 -12.50
CA PRO A 46 -22.71 4.39 -13.78
C PRO A 46 -22.62 5.82 -14.31
N GLN A 47 -22.30 5.96 -15.61
CA GLN A 47 -22.08 7.18 -16.41
C GLN A 47 -23.26 8.19 -16.46
N GLN A 48 -24.12 8.23 -15.46
CA GLN A 48 -25.24 9.18 -15.33
C GLN A 48 -25.05 10.16 -14.16
N VAL A 49 -23.94 10.05 -13.44
CA VAL A 49 -23.47 11.13 -12.56
C VAL A 49 -22.97 12.26 -13.45
N GLU A 50 -23.21 13.50 -13.01
CA GLU A 50 -22.71 14.76 -13.56
C GLU A 50 -21.45 14.59 -14.42
N VAL A 51 -21.39 15.21 -15.59
CA VAL A 51 -20.42 14.94 -16.67
C VAL A 51 -18.95 15.00 -16.22
N ASN A 52 -18.69 15.52 -15.02
CA ASN A 52 -17.36 15.74 -14.47
C ASN A 52 -17.39 15.79 -12.93
N PRO A 53 -17.54 14.66 -12.20
CA PRO A 53 -17.46 14.70 -10.74
C PRO A 53 -16.06 15.13 -10.31
N ASP A 54 -16.00 15.85 -9.19
CA ASP A 54 -14.77 16.16 -8.47
C ASP A 54 -14.80 15.49 -7.09
N CYS A 55 -13.75 15.68 -6.29
CA CYS A 55 -13.74 15.12 -4.94
C CYS A 55 -14.85 15.66 -4.03
N ALA A 56 -15.30 16.90 -4.24
CA ALA A 56 -16.37 17.50 -3.44
C ALA A 56 -17.72 16.81 -3.70
N TYR A 57 -18.01 16.51 -4.98
CA TYR A 57 -19.18 15.74 -5.38
C TYR A 57 -19.22 14.36 -4.70
N LEU A 58 -18.07 13.66 -4.64
CA LEU A 58 -18.01 12.33 -4.02
C LEU A 58 -18.29 12.37 -2.50
N VAL A 59 -17.84 13.42 -1.81
CA VAL A 59 -18.13 13.64 -0.39
C VAL A 59 -19.60 13.98 -0.17
N GLU A 60 -20.15 14.92 -0.95
CA GLU A 60 -21.54 15.39 -0.80
C GLU A 60 -22.55 14.25 -1.00
N ASN A 61 -22.26 13.33 -1.92
CA ASN A 61 -23.11 12.19 -2.21
C ASN A 61 -22.78 10.93 -1.38
N GLY A 62 -21.87 11.03 -0.42
CA GLY A 62 -21.55 9.95 0.54
C GLY A 62 -20.80 8.76 -0.06
N TYR A 63 -20.14 8.93 -1.22
CA TYR A 63 -19.30 7.89 -1.83
C TYR A 63 -17.97 7.73 -1.07
N ILE A 64 -17.45 8.83 -0.53
CA ILE A 64 -16.30 8.86 0.37
C ILE A 64 -16.63 9.68 1.61
N ASN A 65 -16.00 9.34 2.74
CA ASN A 65 -16.31 9.92 4.06
C ASN A 65 -15.67 11.29 4.32
N ALA A 66 -14.55 11.59 3.66
CA ALA A 66 -13.85 12.87 3.76
C ALA A 66 -12.88 13.05 2.59
N CYS A 67 -12.63 14.30 2.22
CA CYS A 67 -11.57 14.69 1.31
C CYS A 67 -11.12 16.10 1.68
N ASN A 68 -9.91 16.24 2.23
CA ASN A 68 -9.35 17.53 2.63
C ASN A 68 -8.49 18.17 1.54
N ALA A 69 -8.09 17.39 0.52
CA ALA A 69 -7.29 17.87 -0.59
C ALA A 69 -7.58 17.06 -1.87
N GLY A 70 -7.59 17.77 -3.00
CA GLY A 70 -7.55 17.20 -4.34
C GLY A 70 -6.26 17.61 -5.04
N THR A 71 -5.59 16.68 -5.72
CA THR A 71 -4.48 17.02 -6.62
C THR A 71 -4.88 16.68 -8.04
N ASN A 72 -4.78 17.67 -8.92
CA ASN A 72 -5.06 17.55 -10.34
C ASN A 72 -3.74 17.45 -11.12
N PHE A 73 -3.68 16.44 -11.99
CA PHE A 73 -2.66 16.31 -13.02
C PHE A 73 -3.32 16.63 -14.37
N GLU A 74 -2.89 17.70 -15.04
CA GLU A 74 -3.39 18.16 -16.35
C GLU A 74 -2.48 17.70 -17.50
N ASP A 75 -3.00 16.97 -18.51
CA ASP A 75 -2.20 16.37 -19.59
C ASP A 75 -1.30 15.20 -19.13
N ALA A 76 -1.95 14.10 -18.74
CA ALA A 76 -1.35 12.86 -18.24
C ALA A 76 -0.13 12.35 -19.04
N GLY A 77 -0.10 12.55 -20.35
CA GLY A 77 1.02 12.11 -21.21
C GLY A 77 2.36 12.83 -20.97
N VAL A 78 2.38 13.95 -20.24
CA VAL A 78 3.60 14.72 -19.90
C VAL A 78 4.19 14.29 -18.54
N PHE A 79 3.52 13.40 -17.81
CA PHE A 79 3.79 13.14 -16.39
C PHE A 79 4.40 11.79 -16.05
N ASP A 80 5.00 11.07 -17.01
CA ASP A 80 5.67 9.81 -16.69
C ASP A 80 6.77 10.02 -15.62
N GLY A 81 6.53 9.50 -14.41
CA GLY A 81 7.37 9.71 -13.23
C GLY A 81 7.19 11.05 -12.52
N ALA A 82 6.14 11.82 -12.83
CA ALA A 82 5.85 13.07 -12.14
C ALA A 82 5.39 12.81 -10.71
N VAL A 83 5.95 13.58 -9.77
CA VAL A 83 5.60 13.52 -8.36
C VAL A 83 4.95 14.84 -7.95
N GLN A 84 3.71 14.79 -7.48
CA GLN A 84 2.99 15.96 -6.95
C GLN A 84 2.32 15.59 -5.64
N ASN A 85 2.54 16.39 -4.60
CA ASN A 85 1.98 16.17 -3.25
C ASN A 85 2.23 14.76 -2.70
N GLY A 86 3.35 14.12 -3.07
CA GLY A 86 3.70 12.77 -2.64
C GLY A 86 2.99 11.65 -3.42
N ILE A 87 2.31 11.97 -4.52
CA ILE A 87 1.68 11.03 -5.46
C ILE A 87 2.54 10.99 -6.72
N THR A 88 2.84 9.79 -7.20
CA THR A 88 3.57 9.51 -8.44
C THR A 88 2.64 8.81 -9.42
N ILE A 89 2.69 9.19 -10.69
CA ILE A 89 1.99 8.51 -11.79
C ILE A 89 3.05 7.98 -12.77
N ASP A 90 2.93 6.73 -13.18
CA ASP A 90 3.87 6.06 -14.08
C ASP A 90 3.22 4.94 -14.91
N ASN A 91 4.03 4.17 -15.63
CA ASN A 91 3.64 3.00 -16.43
C ASN A 91 2.48 3.26 -17.41
N PHE A 92 2.57 4.37 -18.13
CA PHE A 92 1.55 4.75 -19.09
C PHE A 92 1.40 3.72 -20.22
N ILE A 93 0.14 3.34 -20.52
CA ILE A 93 -0.22 2.60 -21.73
C ILE A 93 -0.81 3.58 -22.73
N TYR A 94 -0.31 3.52 -23.96
CA TYR A 94 -0.71 4.41 -25.04
C TYR A 94 -1.57 3.66 -26.07
N ASN A 95 -2.54 4.36 -26.68
CA ASN A 95 -3.27 3.85 -27.82
C ASN A 95 -2.45 3.96 -29.12
N ASN A 96 -3.04 3.53 -30.24
CA ASN A 96 -2.39 3.56 -31.57
C ASN A 96 -2.07 4.98 -32.06
N ASP A 97 -2.75 6.00 -31.51
CA ASP A 97 -2.55 7.41 -31.84
C ASP A 97 -1.46 8.05 -30.96
N GLY A 98 -0.86 7.28 -30.04
CA GLY A 98 0.19 7.75 -29.13
C GLY A 98 -0.37 8.52 -27.92
N GLU A 99 -1.66 8.41 -27.63
CA GLU A 99 -2.30 9.06 -26.49
C GLU A 99 -2.28 8.14 -25.27
N ALA A 100 -1.95 8.68 -24.09
CA ALA A 100 -2.02 7.94 -22.83
C ALA A 100 -3.48 7.59 -22.49
N ILE A 101 -3.78 6.31 -22.34
CA ILE A 101 -5.13 5.78 -22.04
C ILE A 101 -5.20 5.04 -20.72
N SER A 102 -4.05 4.69 -20.13
CA SER A 102 -3.96 4.04 -18.84
C SER A 102 -2.66 4.42 -18.12
N PHE A 103 -2.64 4.30 -16.79
CA PHE A 103 -1.47 4.53 -15.94
C PHE A 103 -1.56 3.73 -14.64
N ASP A 104 -0.42 3.65 -13.96
CA ASP A 104 -0.30 3.21 -12.58
C ASP A 104 0.02 4.41 -11.69
N TRP A 105 -0.30 4.31 -10.40
CA TRP A 105 0.06 5.35 -9.46
C TRP A 105 0.53 4.78 -8.12
N SER A 106 1.34 5.56 -7.42
CA SER A 106 1.76 5.29 -6.05
C SER A 106 1.79 6.56 -5.22
N ALA A 107 1.64 6.45 -3.90
CA ALA A 107 1.70 7.56 -2.98
C ALA A 107 2.61 7.23 -1.78
N VAL A 108 3.25 8.25 -1.22
CA VAL A 108 3.97 8.12 0.04
C VAL A 108 3.00 7.77 1.17
N SER A 109 3.49 7.10 2.21
CA SER A 109 2.66 6.57 3.31
C SER A 109 1.88 7.62 4.11
N SER A 110 2.17 8.92 3.93
CA SER A 110 1.44 10.02 4.57
C SER A 110 0.25 10.53 3.74
N VAL A 111 -0.01 9.95 2.58
CA VAL A 111 -1.07 10.36 1.65
C VAL A 111 -2.04 9.20 1.47
N GLU A 112 -3.20 9.29 2.12
CA GLU A 112 -4.21 8.23 2.17
C GLU A 112 -5.26 8.43 1.07
N ILE A 113 -5.08 7.77 -0.08
CA ILE A 113 -6.01 7.90 -1.22
C ILE A 113 -7.30 7.12 -0.95
N ARG A 114 -8.44 7.77 -1.20
CA ARG A 114 -9.79 7.19 -1.09
C ARG A 114 -10.49 7.04 -2.43
N ALA A 115 -10.17 7.91 -3.38
CA ALA A 115 -10.64 7.76 -4.75
C ALA A 115 -9.68 8.38 -5.76
N VAL A 116 -9.75 7.90 -7.00
CA VAL A 116 -9.10 8.51 -8.17
C VAL A 116 -10.15 8.74 -9.24
N ILE A 117 -10.11 9.92 -9.86
CA ILE A 117 -11.02 10.33 -10.91
C ILE A 117 -10.21 10.51 -12.20
N VAL A 118 -10.50 9.72 -13.23
CA VAL A 118 -9.80 9.73 -14.51
C VAL A 118 -10.73 10.25 -15.60
N LYS A 119 -10.37 11.39 -16.19
CA LYS A 119 -11.21 12.14 -17.13
C LYS A 119 -10.61 12.10 -18.52
N ASP A 120 -11.43 11.88 -19.54
CA ASP A 120 -11.01 11.85 -20.95
C ASP A 120 -11.47 13.06 -21.76
N GLY A 121 -11.69 14.18 -21.06
CA GLY A 121 -12.00 15.50 -21.63
C GLY A 121 -13.45 15.59 -22.10
N ASN A 122 -13.84 14.77 -23.07
CA ASN A 122 -15.14 14.84 -23.74
C ASN A 122 -15.98 13.56 -23.64
N ALA A 123 -15.41 12.41 -23.30
CA ALA A 123 -16.10 11.12 -23.36
C ALA A 123 -16.54 10.59 -21.97
N GLY A 124 -16.22 11.32 -20.91
CA GLY A 124 -16.73 11.13 -19.57
C GLY A 124 -15.63 11.04 -18.50
N THR A 125 -15.98 10.34 -17.42
CA THR A 125 -15.11 10.18 -16.25
C THR A 125 -15.23 8.77 -15.69
N ASN A 126 -14.09 8.14 -15.40
CA ASN A 126 -14.02 6.91 -14.61
C ASN A 126 -13.67 7.29 -13.17
N VAL A 127 -14.44 6.78 -12.21
CA VAL A 127 -14.19 7.00 -10.78
C VAL A 127 -13.79 5.67 -10.16
N TYR A 128 -12.65 5.66 -9.48
CA TYR A 128 -12.07 4.52 -8.76
C TYR A 128 -12.25 4.80 -7.27
N ILE A 129 -13.28 4.22 -6.63
CA ILE A 129 -13.51 4.39 -5.17
C ILE A 129 -12.92 3.18 -4.43
N TYR A 130 -12.13 3.45 -3.39
CA TYR A 130 -11.53 2.42 -2.56
C TYR A 130 -12.28 2.27 -1.23
N PRO A 131 -12.65 1.04 -0.82
CA PRO A 131 -13.37 0.80 0.44
C PRO A 131 -12.50 1.07 1.68
N SER A 132 -11.18 1.00 1.52
CA SER A 132 -10.17 1.37 2.50
C SER A 132 -9.16 2.29 1.85
N VAL A 133 -8.41 3.04 2.67
CA VAL A 133 -7.29 3.84 2.15
C VAL A 133 -6.27 2.95 1.45
N VAL A 134 -5.74 3.41 0.33
CA VAL A 134 -4.72 2.72 -0.46
C VAL A 134 -3.58 3.67 -0.80
N PHE A 135 -2.41 3.10 -1.09
CA PHE A 135 -1.18 3.85 -1.40
C PHE A 135 -0.64 3.57 -2.80
N SER A 136 -1.33 2.75 -3.58
CA SER A 136 -1.01 2.47 -4.98
C SER A 136 -2.16 1.77 -5.65
N ASP A 137 -2.27 1.92 -6.96
CA ASP A 137 -3.13 1.10 -7.82
C ASP A 137 -2.55 1.05 -9.23
N THR A 138 -3.02 0.11 -10.04
CA THR A 138 -2.49 -0.16 -11.38
C THR A 138 -3.58 -0.27 -12.42
N GLY A 139 -3.28 0.10 -13.66
CA GLY A 139 -4.17 -0.09 -14.80
C GLY A 139 -5.44 0.77 -14.74
N LEU A 140 -5.35 1.96 -14.14
CA LEU A 140 -6.43 2.95 -14.20
C LEU A 140 -6.56 3.42 -15.64
N GLN A 141 -7.79 3.58 -16.14
CA GLN A 141 -8.09 3.77 -17.55
C GLN A 141 -9.05 4.94 -17.76
N SER A 142 -8.95 5.59 -18.91
CA SER A 142 -10.00 6.49 -19.38
C SER A 142 -11.28 5.73 -19.78
N PRO A 143 -12.47 6.35 -19.64
CA PRO A 143 -13.76 5.74 -19.97
C PRO A 143 -13.86 5.09 -21.36
N SER A 144 -13.27 5.73 -22.38
CA SER A 144 -13.38 5.29 -23.77
C SER A 144 -12.05 4.90 -24.41
N ALA A 145 -11.03 4.56 -23.61
CA ALA A 145 -9.66 4.37 -24.10
C ALA A 145 -9.20 5.56 -24.97
N LYS A 146 -9.58 6.77 -24.54
CA LYS A 146 -9.20 8.06 -25.13
C LYS A 146 -8.11 8.73 -24.29
N GLN A 147 -7.47 9.75 -24.84
CA GLN A 147 -6.48 10.52 -24.12
C GLN A 147 -6.99 10.95 -22.74
N ILE A 148 -6.24 10.60 -21.70
CA ILE A 148 -6.47 11.11 -20.36
C ILE A 148 -6.12 12.59 -20.35
N SER A 149 -7.10 13.44 -20.07
CA SER A 149 -6.90 14.89 -19.96
C SER A 149 -6.62 15.31 -18.53
N HIS A 150 -7.29 14.68 -17.55
CA HIS A 150 -7.13 15.00 -16.14
C HIS A 150 -7.18 13.75 -15.27
N VAL A 151 -6.35 13.75 -14.23
CA VAL A 151 -6.43 12.80 -13.13
C VAL A 151 -6.55 13.60 -11.83
N GLU A 152 -7.57 13.30 -11.03
CA GLU A 152 -7.79 13.91 -9.73
C GLU A 152 -7.74 12.85 -8.63
N PHE A 153 -6.90 13.06 -7.63
CA PHE A 153 -6.76 12.19 -6.46
C PHE A 153 -7.51 12.78 -5.28
N CYS A 154 -8.43 12.01 -4.70
CA CYS A 154 -9.17 12.39 -3.50
C CYS A 154 -8.53 11.75 -2.28
N TYR A 155 -7.99 12.58 -1.39
CA TYR A 155 -7.30 12.13 -0.19
C TYR A 155 -7.50 13.05 1.00
N ASP A 156 -7.28 12.49 2.18
CA ASP A 156 -7.08 13.28 3.37
C ASP A 156 -5.64 13.80 3.32
N GLY A 157 -5.47 15.12 3.20
CA GLY A 157 -4.15 15.77 3.25
C GLY A 157 -3.33 15.29 4.45
N PRO A 158 -1.99 15.45 4.44
CA PRO A 158 -1.13 14.86 5.45
C PRO A 158 -1.68 15.26 6.83
N THR A 159 -2.21 14.26 7.54
CA THR A 159 -2.46 14.47 8.96
C THR A 159 -1.09 14.78 9.53
N ASN A 160 -0.97 15.87 10.27
CA ASN A 160 0.26 16.17 10.99
C ASN A 160 0.45 15.01 11.99
N VAL A 161 1.05 13.91 11.55
CA VAL A 161 1.41 12.80 12.42
C VAL A 161 2.37 13.46 13.40
N PRO A 162 2.03 13.50 14.69
CA PRO A 162 2.91 14.12 15.67
C PRO A 162 4.29 13.49 15.48
N GLU A 163 5.28 14.32 15.20
CA GLU A 163 6.65 13.87 15.11
C GLU A 163 6.93 13.13 16.42
N PHE A 164 7.05 11.80 16.37
CA PHE A 164 7.55 11.08 17.54
C PHE A 164 8.90 11.72 17.83
N PRO A 165 9.17 12.27 19.03
CA PRO A 165 10.37 13.05 19.28
C PRO A 165 11.59 12.15 19.07
N THR A 166 12.15 12.20 17.86
CA THR A 166 13.21 11.30 17.39
C THR A 166 14.50 11.51 18.18
N LEU A 167 14.59 12.64 18.89
CA LEU A 167 15.69 12.97 19.79
C LEU A 167 15.53 12.36 21.19
N ALA A 168 14.32 12.05 21.65
CA ALA A 168 14.10 11.53 23.00
C ALA A 168 14.45 10.04 23.12
N MET A 169 14.21 9.24 22.06
CA MET A 169 14.51 7.81 22.07
C MET A 169 16.01 7.48 22.22
N PRO A 170 16.94 8.06 21.43
CA PRO A 170 18.37 7.81 21.63
C PRO A 170 18.86 8.37 22.97
N LEU A 171 18.33 9.51 23.44
CA LEU A 171 18.73 10.09 24.73
C LEU A 171 18.34 9.19 25.91
N MET A 172 17.12 8.64 25.89
CA MET A 172 16.64 7.70 26.92
C MET A 172 17.44 6.40 26.91
N MET A 173 17.86 5.91 25.74
CA MET A 173 18.75 4.76 25.64
C MET A 173 20.12 5.03 26.27
N ILE A 174 20.70 6.20 26.01
CA ILE A 174 21.99 6.61 26.59
C ILE A 174 21.88 6.76 28.11
N ILE A 175 20.82 7.41 28.61
CA ILE A 175 20.58 7.57 30.05
C ILE A 175 20.36 6.21 30.72
N GLY A 176 19.57 5.33 30.11
CA GLY A 176 19.35 3.97 30.59
C GLY A 176 20.64 3.14 30.64
N LEU A 177 21.48 3.24 29.61
CA LEU A 177 22.77 2.54 29.55
C LEU A 177 23.74 3.04 30.64
N LEU A 178 23.84 4.36 30.83
CA LEU A 178 24.67 4.96 31.87
C LEU A 178 24.18 4.57 33.27
N GLY A 179 22.86 4.53 33.50
CA GLY A 179 22.27 4.05 34.74
C GLY A 179 22.61 2.58 35.04
N ALA A 180 22.54 1.71 34.04
CA ALA A 180 22.91 0.30 34.19
C ALA A 180 24.40 0.12 34.53
N ILE A 181 25.29 0.89 33.87
CA ILE A 181 26.73 0.87 34.14
C ILE A 181 27.04 1.31 35.58
N LEU A 182 26.36 2.34 36.09
CA LEU A 182 26.55 2.82 37.46
C LEU A 182 26.08 1.82 38.52
N ILE A 183 25.01 1.07 38.24
CA ILE A 183 24.52 0.00 39.13
C ILE A 183 25.50 -1.19 39.13
N LEU A 184 26.06 -1.57 37.98
CA LEU A 184 26.99 -2.70 37.86
C LEU A 184 28.38 -2.41 38.45
N LYS A 185 28.76 -1.14 38.63
CA LYS A 185 30.06 -0.73 39.17
C LYS A 185 30.06 -0.56 40.70
N ARG A 186 28.93 -0.85 41.37
CA ARG A 186 28.79 -0.79 42.82
C ARG A 186 28.86 -2.19 43.43
#